data_AF-A0A9X5XCI5-F1
#
_entry.id   AF-A0A9X5XCI5-F1
#
_cell.length_a   1.000
_cell.length_b   1.000
_cell.length_c   1.000
_cell.angle_alpha   90.00
_cell.angle_beta   90.00
_cell.angle_gamma   90.00
#
_symmetry.space_group_name_H-M   'P 1'
#
loop_
_entity.id
_entity.type
_entity.pdbx_description
1 polymer ?
#
loop_
_entity_poly.entity_id
_entity_poly.type
_entity_poly.pdbx_seq_one_letter_code
_entity_poly.pdbx_strand_id
1 'polypeptide(L)'
;MYVVKSPLSDADLKTVSGALQGALVDLVDLSLVAKQVHWNVVGPRFRSIHLQLDEVVDTARLHSDTVAERASTIGVPPDGRAATVA
;
A
#
# COMPACT_ATOMS: atom_id res chain seq x y z
N MET A 1 -6.80 20.95 -12.95
CA MET A 1 -6.32 21.69 -11.76
C MET A 1 -6.91 20.98 -10.56
N TYR A 2 -6.08 20.36 -9.72
CA TYR A 2 -6.57 19.64 -8.54
C TYR A 2 -7.15 20.65 -7.53
N VAL A 3 -8.28 20.30 -6.93
CA VAL A 3 -9.01 21.18 -6.00
C VAL A 3 -8.22 21.40 -4.71
N VAL A 4 -7.39 20.43 -4.32
CA VAL A 4 -6.57 20.47 -3.11
C VAL A 4 -5.22 21.13 -3.42
N LYS A 5 -4.89 22.20 -2.68
CA LYS A 5 -3.54 22.81 -2.69
C LYS A 5 -2.74 22.33 -1.49
N SER A 6 -1.58 21.72 -1.76
CA SER A 6 -0.64 21.32 -0.72
C SER A 6 -0.02 22.54 -0.03
N PRO A 7 0.22 22.49 1.31
CA PRO A 7 1.03 23.49 2.01
C PRO A 7 2.54 23.28 1.82
N LEU A 8 2.96 22.17 1.20
CA LEU A 8 4.38 21.88 0.95
C LEU A 8 4.92 22.72 -0.21
N SER A 9 6.23 23.01 -0.19
CA SER A 9 6.93 23.53 -1.36
C SER A 9 6.88 22.50 -2.51
N ASP A 10 7.06 22.94 -3.76
CA ASP A 10 7.06 22.01 -4.91
C ASP A 10 8.12 20.92 -4.78
N ALA A 11 9.29 21.26 -4.22
CA ALA A 11 10.39 20.32 -4.00
C ALA A 11 10.03 19.27 -2.93
N ASP A 12 9.45 19.70 -1.81
CA ASP A 12 9.03 18.80 -0.74
C ASP A 12 7.83 17.96 -1.17
N LEU A 13 6.87 18.54 -1.90
CA LEU A 13 5.72 17.84 -2.44
C LEU A 13 6.16 16.71 -3.37
N LYS A 14 7.10 16.97 -4.26
CA LYS A 14 7.68 15.94 -5.15
C LYS A 14 8.34 14.80 -4.36
N THR A 15 9.09 15.14 -3.32
CA THR A 15 9.80 14.15 -2.48
C THR A 15 8.80 13.28 -1.71
N VAL A 16 7.86 13.91 -1.02
CA VAL A 16 6.85 13.24 -0.19
C VAL A 16 5.91 12.40 -1.05
N SER A 17 5.42 12.94 -2.17
CA SER A 17 4.53 12.19 -3.06
C SER A 17 5.20 10.98 -3.71
N GLY A 18 6.48 11.09 -4.10
CA GLY A 18 7.26 9.96 -4.59
C GLY A 18 7.39 8.85 -3.54
N ALA A 19 7.68 9.22 -2.28
CA ALA A 19 7.76 8.26 -1.18
C ALA A 19 6.41 7.60 -0.87
N LEU A 20 5.32 8.37 -0.85
CA LEU A 20 3.97 7.85 -0.63
C LEU A 20 3.54 6.90 -1.75
N GLN A 21 3.82 7.25 -3.01
CA GLN A 21 3.51 6.38 -4.15
C GLN A 21 4.31 5.07 -4.10
N GLY A 22 5.60 5.13 -3.75
CA GLY A 22 6.42 3.93 -3.57
C GLY A 22 5.88 3.03 -2.45
N ALA A 23 5.59 3.62 -1.28
CA ALA A 23 5.03 2.88 -0.15
C ALA A 23 3.65 2.27 -0.47
N LEU A 24 2.81 2.97 -1.24
CA LEU A 24 1.53 2.44 -1.69
C LEU A 24 1.71 1.18 -2.55
N VAL A 25 2.62 1.23 -3.52
CA VAL A 25 2.94 0.08 -4.38
C VAL A 25 3.42 -1.10 -3.54
N ASP A 26 4.38 -0.88 -2.64
CA ASP A 26 4.93 -1.94 -1.79
C ASP A 26 3.86 -2.57 -0.88
N LEU A 27 2.96 -1.76 -0.31
CA LEU A 27 1.90 -2.26 0.57
C LEU A 27 0.83 -3.05 -0.19
N VAL A 28 0.46 -2.60 -1.39
CA VAL A 28 -0.49 -3.35 -2.24
C VAL A 28 0.14 -4.68 -2.66
N ASP A 29 1.38 -4.68 -3.14
CA ASP A 29 2.11 -5.90 -3.51
C ASP A 29 2.23 -6.86 -2.32
N LEU A 30 2.66 -6.37 -1.15
CA LEU A 30 2.77 -7.17 0.07
C LEU A 30 1.45 -7.86 0.42
N SER A 31 0.30 -7.16 0.28
CA SER A 31 -1.01 -7.76 0.55
C SER A 31 -1.36 -8.89 -0.42
N LEU A 32 -0.96 -8.77 -1.69
CA LEU A 32 -1.21 -9.76 -2.73
C LEU A 32 -0.29 -10.96 -2.55
N VAL A 33 1.00 -10.74 -2.33
CA VAL A 33 2.00 -11.78 -2.07
C VAL A 33 1.64 -12.54 -0.79
N ALA A 34 1.28 -11.84 0.30
CA ALA A 34 0.89 -12.49 1.54
C ALA A 34 -0.38 -13.35 1.37
N LYS A 35 -1.37 -12.89 0.58
CA LYS A 35 -2.53 -13.73 0.24
C LYS A 35 -2.17 -14.93 -0.62
N GLN A 36 -1.27 -14.77 -1.58
CA GLN A 36 -0.77 -15.87 -2.38
C GLN A 36 -0.12 -16.93 -1.49
N VAL A 37 0.73 -16.54 -0.54
CA VAL A 37 1.35 -17.47 0.41
C VAL A 37 0.31 -18.10 1.34
N HIS A 38 -0.65 -17.32 1.83
CA HIS A 38 -1.73 -17.78 2.70
C HIS A 38 -2.57 -18.90 2.07
N TRP A 39 -2.81 -18.85 0.76
CA TRP A 39 -3.50 -19.93 0.04
C TRP A 39 -2.63 -21.17 -0.19
N ASN A 40 -1.31 -21.00 -0.33
CA ASN A 40 -0.40 -22.06 -0.73
C ASN A 40 0.38 -22.69 0.44
N VAL A 41 0.25 -22.17 1.66
CA VAL A 41 0.96 -22.71 2.83
C VAL A 41 0.48 -24.13 3.14
N VAL A 42 1.44 -25.04 3.41
CA VAL A 42 1.19 -26.44 3.77
C VAL A 42 2.16 -26.88 4.87
N GLY A 43 1.86 -27.98 5.55
CA GLY A 43 2.75 -28.62 6.54
C GLY A 43 2.40 -28.32 8.00
N PRO A 44 3.31 -28.69 8.94
CA PRO A 44 3.10 -28.44 10.36
C PRO A 44 2.81 -26.96 10.63
N ARG A 45 1.93 -26.67 11.59
CA ARG A 45 1.53 -25.31 11.96
C ARG A 45 0.74 -24.54 10.90
N PHE A 46 0.23 -25.21 9.86
CA PHE A 46 -0.64 -24.64 8.81
C PHE A 46 -1.59 -23.57 9.34
N ARG A 47 -2.46 -23.92 10.30
CA ARG A 47 -3.49 -23.01 10.83
C ARG A 47 -2.90 -21.72 11.40
N SER A 48 -1.83 -21.81 12.19
CA SER A 48 -1.23 -20.62 12.81
C SER A 48 -0.58 -19.70 11.77
N ILE A 49 0.12 -20.26 10.78
CA ILE A 49 0.78 -19.46 9.75
C ILE A 49 -0.27 -18.85 8.80
N HIS A 50 -1.27 -19.64 8.42
CA HIS A 50 -2.40 -19.20 7.59
C HIS A 50 -3.11 -17.99 8.21
N LEU A 51 -3.44 -18.04 9.51
CA LEU A 51 -4.06 -16.92 10.22
C LEU A 51 -3.10 -15.74 10.40
N GLN A 52 -1.82 -15.99 10.69
CA GLN A 52 -0.84 -14.91 10.81
C GLN A 52 -0.67 -14.13 9.49
N LEU A 53 -0.74 -14.82 8.35
CA LEU A 53 -0.67 -14.18 7.05
C LEU A 53 -1.91 -13.31 6.77
N ASP A 54 -3.09 -13.66 7.31
CA ASP A 54 -4.25 -12.77 7.25
C ASP A 54 -4.02 -11.48 8.03
N GLU A 55 -3.39 -11.53 9.20
CA GLU A 55 -3.04 -10.32 9.96
C GLU A 55 -2.06 -9.41 9.19
N VAL A 56 -1.10 -10.00 8.46
CA VAL A 56 -0.20 -9.25 7.57
C VAL A 56 -0.97 -8.59 6.44
N VAL A 57 -1.90 -9.32 5.81
CA VAL A 57 -2.75 -8.79 4.73
C VAL A 57 -3.60 -7.63 5.21
N ASP A 58 -4.25 -7.78 6.37
CA ASP A 58 -5.12 -6.76 6.94
C ASP A 58 -4.32 -5.49 7.28
N THR A 59 -3.13 -5.64 7.87
CA THR A 59 -2.22 -4.53 8.15
C THR A 59 -1.77 -3.82 6.87
N ALA A 60 -1.32 -4.58 5.87
CA ALA A 60 -0.87 -4.02 4.60
C ALA A 60 -1.99 -3.26 3.88
N ARG A 61 -3.20 -3.81 3.86
CA ARG A 61 -4.38 -3.18 3.24
C ARG A 61 -4.78 -1.89 3.97
N LEU A 62 -4.86 -1.94 5.30
CA LEU A 62 -5.16 -0.75 6.12
C LEU A 62 -4.16 0.38 5.85
N HIS A 63 -2.87 0.06 5.78
CA HIS A 63 -1.84 1.06 5.52
C HIS A 63 -1.81 1.52 4.06
N SER A 64 -2.15 0.66 3.10
CA SER A 64 -2.26 1.06 1.69
C SER A 64 -3.31 2.16 1.51
N ASP A 65 -4.47 2.01 2.16
CA ASP A 65 -5.53 3.02 2.18
C ASP A 65 -5.06 4.32 2.84
N THR A 66 -4.48 4.24 4.05
CA THR A 66 -3.92 5.40 4.77
C THR A 66 -2.91 6.19 3.92
N VAL A 67 -2.01 5.50 3.22
CA VAL A 67 -0.99 6.12 2.36
C VAL A 67 -1.62 6.75 1.11
N ALA A 68 -2.56 6.07 0.46
CA ALA A 68 -3.26 6.59 -0.71
C ALA A 68 -4.08 7.85 -0.38
N GLU A 69 -4.81 7.83 0.73
CA GLU A 69 -5.56 8.99 1.21
C GLU A 69 -4.63 10.14 1.60
N ARG A 70 -3.45 9.83 2.16
CA ARG A 70 -2.44 10.86 2.46
C ARG A 70 -1.90 11.54 1.21
N ALA A 71 -1.63 10.80 0.15
CA ALA A 71 -1.24 11.38 -1.15
C ALA A 71 -2.34 12.30 -1.70
N SER A 72 -3.60 11.83 -1.64
CA SER A 72 -4.77 12.61 -2.07
C SER A 72 -4.92 13.91 -1.27
N THR A 73 -4.67 13.85 0.05
CA THR A 73 -4.73 14.99 0.97
C THR A 73 -3.71 16.08 0.64
N ILE A 74 -2.55 15.72 0.07
CA ILE A 74 -1.55 16.69 -0.39
C ILE A 74 -1.72 17.04 -1.88
N GLY A 75 -2.86 16.71 -2.48
CA GLY A 75 -3.22 17.10 -3.85
C GLY A 75 -2.56 16.26 -4.94
N VAL A 76 -2.04 15.08 -4.62
CA VAL A 76 -1.44 14.15 -5.59
C VAL A 76 -2.31 12.90 -5.71
N PRO A 77 -2.76 12.52 -6.91
CA PRO A 77 -3.55 11.31 -7.09
C PRO A 77 -2.66 10.06 -6.89
N PRO A 78 -2.98 9.17 -5.93
CA PRO A 78 -2.31 7.89 -5.79
C PRO A 78 -2.67 6.94 -6.95
N ASP A 79 -1.77 6.01 -7.29
CA ASP A 79 -2.04 4.96 -8.27
C ASP A 79 -1.71 3.57 -7.72
N GLY A 80 -2.76 2.81 -7.38
CA GLY A 80 -2.68 1.43 -6.91
C GLY A 80 -3.15 0.38 -7.93
N ARG A 81 -3.25 0.74 -9.22
CA ARG A 81 -3.72 -0.20 -10.25
C ARG A 81 -2.72 -1.34 -10.44
N ALA A 82 -3.22 -2.52 -10.82
CA ALA A 82 -2.39 -3.72 -11.00
C ALA A 82 -1.18 -3.51 -11.93
N ALA A 83 -1.34 -2.75 -13.03
CA ALA A 83 -0.25 -2.45 -13.96
C ALA A 83 0.82 -1.50 -13.41
N THR A 84 0.53 -0.78 -12.32
CA THR A 84 1.47 0.12 -11.65
C THR A 84 2.21 -0.61 -10.52
N VAL A 85 1.60 -1.65 -9.97
CA VAL A 85 2.20 -2.51 -8.95
C VAL A 85 3.12 -3.58 -9.58
N ALA A 86 2.86 -3.98 -10.83
CA ALA A 86 3.57 -5.04 -11.56
C ALA A 86 4.78 -4.56 -12.37
#